data_AF-A0A0C3AZ02-F1
#
_entry.id   AF-A0A0C3AZ02-F1
#
_cell.length_a   1.000
_cell.length_b   1.000
_cell.length_c   1.000
_cell.angle_alpha   90.00
_cell.angle_beta   90.00
_cell.angle_gamma   90.00
#
_symmetry.space_group_name_H-M   'P 1'
#
loop_
_entity.id
_entity.type
_entity.pdbx_description
1 polymer ?
#
loop_
_entity_poly.entity_id
_entity_poly.type
_entity_poly.pdbx_seq_one_letter_code
_entity_poly.pdbx_strand_id
1 'polypeptide(L)'
;MSLIFAVIALCLLAISHSTYAAGPPVVNLRTAANFTILAASGVSTVPASAITGNIGLSPAASTFLTGFSPVLDSTGTFSKSTQVTGKLFAASYTSPTPSILTTTVLDMQTAYTDASGRTLPNFLNLGTGEIGGRILTPGLYKWTSGVTVSSSTTFSGNSSDTWILQIAGTLTMASAKTVILTGGATPANIIWAVAGGVTIGTTSHFEGVILGKTGITLQTGVSMNGRALAQTLVALQKATVVAPS
;
A
#
# COMPACT_ATOMS: atom_id res chain seq x y z
N MET A 1 58.44 -33.62 38.88
CA MET A 1 58.01 -32.21 38.93
C MET A 1 58.15 -31.65 37.51
N SER A 2 57.29 -32.07 36.58
CA SER A 2 56.06 -31.38 36.15
C SER A 2 56.30 -29.93 35.71
N LEU A 3 56.09 -29.63 34.42
CA LEU A 3 55.04 -28.68 34.03
C LEU A 3 54.72 -28.81 32.52
N ILE A 4 53.45 -29.08 32.23
CA ILE A 4 52.84 -29.19 30.91
C ILE A 4 52.33 -27.80 30.52
N PHE A 5 52.64 -27.33 29.31
CA PHE A 5 52.04 -26.12 28.74
C PHE A 5 50.68 -26.46 28.12
N ALA A 6 49.60 -25.88 28.66
CA ALA A 6 48.26 -25.97 28.11
C ALA A 6 48.02 -24.83 27.12
N VAL A 7 47.67 -25.16 25.88
CA VAL A 7 47.24 -24.21 24.85
C VAL A 7 45.73 -24.03 24.98
N ILE A 8 45.27 -22.82 25.29
CA ILE A 8 43.85 -22.46 25.32
C ILE A 8 43.44 -22.04 23.91
N ALA A 9 42.64 -22.86 23.23
CA ALA A 9 41.98 -22.49 21.99
C ALA A 9 40.73 -21.65 22.30
N LEU A 10 40.78 -20.35 21.97
CA LEU A 10 39.62 -19.45 22.03
C LEU A 10 38.74 -19.71 20.81
N CYS A 11 37.68 -20.50 20.98
CA CYS A 11 36.66 -20.70 19.95
C CYS A 11 35.76 -19.45 19.89
N LEU A 12 35.93 -18.61 18.86
CA LEU A 12 34.97 -17.54 18.56
C LEU A 12 33.67 -18.20 18.10
N LEU A 13 32.64 -18.23 18.95
CA LEU A 13 31.27 -18.46 18.49
C LEU A 13 30.87 -17.26 17.61
N ALA A 14 30.77 -17.48 16.30
CA ALA A 14 30.01 -16.60 15.44
C ALA A 14 28.53 -16.70 15.85
N ILE A 15 28.07 -15.76 16.67
CA ILE A 15 26.65 -15.60 16.96
C ILE A 15 26.03 -15.08 15.67
N SER A 16 25.51 -15.98 14.84
CA SER A 16 24.63 -15.63 13.73
C SER A 16 23.42 -14.92 14.32
N HIS A 17 23.43 -13.59 14.26
CA HIS A 17 22.28 -12.77 14.58
C HIS A 17 21.25 -13.01 13.49
N SER A 18 20.34 -13.95 13.72
CA SER A 18 19.09 -14.00 12.96
C SER A 18 18.34 -12.72 13.28
N THR A 19 18.50 -11.69 12.42
CA THR A 19 17.71 -10.47 12.52
C THR A 19 16.26 -10.86 12.20
N TYR A 20 15.48 -11.15 13.24
CA TYR A 20 14.04 -11.26 13.10
C TYR A 20 13.52 -9.94 12.53
N ALA A 21 12.66 -10.03 11.52
CA ALA A 21 11.91 -8.88 11.02
C ALA A 21 11.20 -8.20 12.20
N ALA A 22 11.43 -6.90 12.37
CA ALA A 22 10.73 -6.09 13.35
C ALA A 22 9.37 -5.66 12.80
N GLY A 23 8.41 -5.49 13.71
CA GLY A 23 7.04 -5.12 13.36
C GLY A 23 6.07 -6.31 13.34
N PRO A 24 4.79 -6.05 13.03
CA PRO A 24 3.75 -7.07 13.00
C PRO A 24 3.91 -8.05 11.81
N PRO A 25 3.33 -9.26 11.88
CA PRO A 25 3.28 -10.14 10.71
C PRO A 25 2.67 -9.45 9.49
N VAL A 26 3.16 -9.76 8.29
CA VAL A 26 2.68 -9.18 7.03
C VAL A 26 1.17 -9.34 6.86
N VAL A 27 0.52 -8.37 6.20
CA VAL A 27 -0.90 -8.47 5.81
C VAL A 27 -0.98 -9.21 4.48
N ASN A 28 -1.73 -10.32 4.44
CA ASN A 28 -1.86 -11.10 3.22
C ASN A 28 -2.93 -10.52 2.30
N LEU A 29 -2.50 -9.91 1.19
CA LEU A 29 -3.39 -9.32 0.18
C LEU A 29 -4.05 -10.38 -0.73
N ARG A 30 -3.57 -11.62 -0.73
CA ARG A 30 -4.05 -12.72 -1.58
C ARG A 30 -4.21 -12.27 -3.04
N THR A 31 -5.36 -12.51 -3.68
CA THR A 31 -5.56 -12.16 -5.09
C THR A 31 -5.57 -10.65 -5.34
N ALA A 32 -5.84 -9.81 -4.33
CA ALA A 32 -5.74 -8.35 -4.45
C ALA A 32 -4.29 -7.87 -4.68
N ALA A 33 -3.27 -8.68 -4.34
CA ALA A 33 -1.87 -8.37 -4.63
C ALA A 33 -1.58 -8.23 -6.13
N ASN A 34 -2.40 -8.84 -6.99
CA ASN A 34 -2.24 -8.80 -8.45
C ASN A 34 -2.66 -7.46 -9.08
N PHE A 35 -3.17 -6.53 -8.26
CA PHE A 35 -3.70 -5.25 -8.69
C PHE A 35 -2.91 -4.09 -8.08
N THR A 36 -2.63 -3.09 -8.91
CA THR A 36 -2.04 -1.82 -8.46
C THR A 36 -3.14 -0.89 -7.97
N ILE A 37 -4.29 -0.95 -8.64
CA ILE A 37 -5.50 -0.22 -8.26
C ILE A 37 -6.65 -1.21 -8.25
N LEU A 38 -7.41 -1.23 -7.15
CA LEU A 38 -8.62 -2.03 -7.01
C LEU A 38 -9.68 -1.16 -6.36
N ALA A 39 -10.87 -1.09 -6.96
CA ALA A 39 -11.98 -0.30 -6.45
C ALA A 39 -13.31 -1.03 -6.58
N ALA A 40 -14.33 -0.58 -5.84
CA ALA A 40 -15.66 -1.19 -5.88
C ALA A 40 -16.70 -0.40 -6.69
N SER A 41 -16.67 0.94 -6.58
CA SER A 41 -17.67 1.84 -7.15
C SER A 41 -17.16 2.69 -8.31
N GLY A 42 -15.86 2.84 -8.49
CA GLY A 42 -15.28 3.49 -9.67
C GLY A 42 -13.78 3.71 -9.61
N VAL A 43 -13.16 3.83 -10.79
CA VAL A 43 -11.79 4.33 -10.94
C VAL A 43 -11.79 5.43 -11.98
N SER A 44 -11.37 6.64 -11.61
CA SER A 44 -11.31 7.78 -12.52
C SER A 44 -9.89 8.31 -12.67
N THR A 45 -9.61 8.87 -13.84
CA THR A 45 -8.37 9.62 -14.09
C THR A 45 -8.68 10.93 -14.83
N VAL A 46 -8.08 12.03 -14.38
CA VAL A 46 -7.88 13.23 -15.20
C VAL A 46 -6.55 13.03 -15.94
N PRO A 47 -6.56 12.77 -17.27
CA PRO A 47 -5.38 12.29 -17.98
C PRO A 47 -4.23 13.31 -18.10
N ALA A 48 -2.99 12.86 -18.34
CA ALA A 48 -2.55 11.47 -18.44
C ALA A 48 -1.92 10.98 -17.13
N SER A 49 -2.48 9.92 -16.56
CA SER A 49 -1.82 9.13 -15.51
C SER A 49 -0.91 8.05 -16.13
N ALA A 50 0.03 7.52 -15.35
CA ALA A 50 0.92 6.42 -15.74
C ALA A 50 0.88 5.32 -14.68
N ILE A 51 0.20 4.22 -14.97
CA ILE A 51 0.01 3.10 -14.04
C ILE A 51 0.80 1.89 -14.52
N THR A 52 1.59 1.29 -13.63
CA THR A 52 2.30 0.03 -13.88
C THR A 52 1.68 -1.07 -13.04
N GLY A 53 0.98 -1.98 -13.71
CA GLY A 53 0.22 -3.10 -13.15
C GLY A 53 -1.29 -2.98 -13.39
N ASN A 54 -2.05 -3.96 -12.91
CA ASN A 54 -3.46 -4.11 -13.25
C ASN A 54 -4.38 -3.16 -12.47
N ILE A 55 -5.50 -2.79 -13.09
CA ILE A 55 -6.63 -2.09 -12.47
C ILE A 55 -7.83 -3.04 -12.42
N GLY A 56 -8.48 -3.14 -11.26
CA GLY A 56 -9.67 -3.95 -11.04
C GLY A 56 -10.84 -3.12 -10.55
N LEU A 57 -12.04 -3.40 -11.05
CA LEU A 57 -13.27 -2.74 -10.65
C LEU A 57 -14.41 -3.74 -10.49
N SER A 58 -14.91 -3.92 -9.27
CA SER A 58 -16.06 -4.80 -9.00
C SER A 58 -16.72 -4.46 -7.67
N PRO A 59 -18.06 -4.40 -7.59
CA PRO A 59 -19.04 -4.89 -8.57
C PRO A 59 -19.40 -3.91 -9.68
N ALA A 60 -18.85 -2.69 -9.69
CA ALA A 60 -19.17 -1.72 -10.73
C ALA A 60 -18.73 -2.18 -12.14
N ALA A 61 -19.51 -1.74 -13.13
CA ALA A 61 -19.25 -2.01 -14.54
C ALA A 61 -18.10 -1.15 -15.10
N SER A 62 -17.58 -1.55 -16.26
CA SER A 62 -16.49 -0.84 -16.96
C SER A 62 -16.80 0.61 -17.31
N THR A 63 -18.07 1.02 -17.36
CA THR A 63 -18.49 2.42 -17.56
C THR A 63 -18.02 3.35 -16.43
N PHE A 64 -17.67 2.80 -15.26
CA PHE A 64 -17.08 3.52 -14.13
C PHE A 64 -15.55 3.53 -14.12
N LEU A 65 -14.91 3.06 -15.21
CA LEU A 65 -13.48 3.29 -15.51
C LEU A 65 -13.34 4.56 -16.37
N THR A 66 -13.48 5.73 -15.75
CA THR A 66 -13.61 7.01 -16.47
C THR A 66 -12.27 7.68 -16.73
N GLY A 67 -12.13 8.32 -17.91
CA GLY A 67 -10.90 9.01 -18.32
C GLY A 67 -9.77 8.10 -18.85
N PHE A 68 -9.95 6.78 -18.82
CA PHE A 68 -8.94 5.84 -19.31
C PHE A 68 -8.99 5.57 -20.82
N SER A 69 -10.09 5.93 -21.48
CA SER A 69 -10.36 5.53 -22.89
C SER A 69 -10.09 4.02 -23.12
N PRO A 70 -10.71 3.12 -22.33
CA PRO A 70 -10.42 1.70 -22.39
C PRO A 70 -10.82 1.10 -23.75
N VAL A 71 -9.92 0.33 -24.35
CA VAL A 71 -10.19 -0.49 -25.55
C VAL A 71 -10.30 -1.94 -25.12
N LEU A 72 -11.50 -2.52 -25.28
CA LEU A 72 -11.75 -3.91 -24.93
C LEU A 72 -10.93 -4.85 -25.83
N ASP A 73 -10.28 -5.85 -25.23
CA ASP A 73 -9.54 -6.88 -25.96
C ASP A 73 -10.51 -7.84 -26.69
N SER A 74 -10.02 -8.58 -27.69
CA SER A 74 -10.84 -9.47 -28.53
C SER A 74 -11.51 -10.60 -27.74
N THR A 75 -10.96 -10.98 -26.58
CA THR A 75 -11.59 -11.96 -25.68
C THR A 75 -12.77 -11.38 -24.90
N GLY A 76 -12.87 -10.06 -24.80
CA GLY A 76 -13.83 -9.37 -23.94
C GLY A 76 -13.55 -9.51 -22.43
N THR A 77 -12.46 -10.16 -22.02
CA THR A 77 -12.18 -10.43 -20.60
C THR A 77 -11.43 -9.29 -19.89
N PHE A 78 -10.77 -8.40 -20.64
CA PHE A 78 -10.10 -7.22 -20.11
C PHE A 78 -10.05 -6.12 -21.17
N SER A 79 -9.69 -4.90 -20.76
CA SER A 79 -9.38 -3.80 -21.67
C SER A 79 -7.97 -3.27 -21.45
N LYS A 80 -7.49 -2.48 -22.42
CA LYS A 80 -6.19 -1.78 -22.38
C LYS A 80 -6.40 -0.28 -22.43
N SER A 81 -5.42 0.47 -21.92
CA SER A 81 -5.35 1.93 -22.01
C SER A 81 -3.89 2.34 -22.20
N THR A 82 -3.64 3.44 -22.92
CA THR A 82 -2.29 4.01 -23.07
C THR A 82 -1.72 4.53 -21.75
N GLN A 83 -2.56 4.74 -20.74
CA GLN A 83 -2.16 5.16 -19.40
C GLN A 83 -1.76 3.99 -18.48
N VAL A 84 -1.92 2.73 -18.93
CA VAL A 84 -1.77 1.54 -18.08
C VAL A 84 -0.84 0.53 -18.75
N THR A 85 0.36 0.34 -18.18
CA THR A 85 1.23 -0.81 -18.45
C THR A 85 0.70 -2.00 -17.66
N GLY A 86 -0.36 -2.62 -18.18
CA GLY A 86 -1.13 -3.65 -17.51
C GLY A 86 -2.49 -3.86 -18.18
N LYS A 87 -3.44 -4.43 -17.44
CA LYS A 87 -4.80 -4.67 -17.91
C LYS A 87 -5.80 -3.98 -16.98
N LEU A 88 -6.90 -3.50 -17.55
CA LEU A 88 -8.07 -3.07 -16.80
C LEU A 88 -9.09 -4.19 -16.82
N PHE A 89 -9.63 -4.53 -15.66
CA PHE A 89 -10.65 -5.55 -15.47
C PHE A 89 -11.88 -4.92 -14.80
N ALA A 90 -13.07 -5.27 -15.27
CA ALA A 90 -14.33 -4.80 -14.69
C ALA A 90 -15.35 -5.93 -14.56
N ALA A 91 -16.29 -5.79 -13.62
CA ALA A 91 -17.32 -6.80 -13.36
C ALA A 91 -18.27 -7.05 -14.55
N SER A 92 -18.36 -6.10 -15.49
CA SER A 92 -19.19 -6.24 -16.69
C SER A 92 -18.51 -6.96 -17.87
N TYR A 93 -17.29 -7.46 -17.69
CA TYR A 93 -16.54 -8.15 -18.75
C TYR A 93 -16.88 -9.63 -18.84
N THR A 94 -16.43 -10.26 -19.93
CA THR A 94 -16.66 -11.69 -20.20
C THR A 94 -16.04 -12.57 -19.10
N SER A 95 -16.69 -13.70 -18.81
CA SER A 95 -16.16 -14.76 -17.94
C SER A 95 -14.74 -15.18 -18.37
N PRO A 96 -13.79 -15.44 -17.44
CA PRO A 96 -13.96 -15.58 -15.98
C PRO A 96 -13.75 -14.29 -15.18
N THR A 97 -13.67 -13.12 -15.81
CA THR A 97 -13.30 -11.86 -15.12
C THR A 97 -14.22 -11.49 -13.94
N PRO A 98 -15.55 -11.60 -14.03
CA PRO A 98 -16.43 -11.19 -12.92
C PRO A 98 -16.24 -12.03 -11.64
N SER A 99 -16.05 -13.35 -11.78
CA SER A 99 -15.85 -14.24 -10.63
C SER A 99 -14.48 -14.01 -9.98
N ILE A 100 -13.42 -13.86 -10.79
CA ILE A 100 -12.08 -13.51 -10.31
C ILE A 100 -12.12 -12.20 -9.53
N LEU A 101 -12.77 -11.17 -10.06
CA LEU A 101 -12.85 -9.86 -9.39
C LEU A 101 -13.69 -9.91 -8.11
N THR A 102 -14.75 -10.72 -8.08
CA THR A 102 -15.52 -10.94 -6.85
C THR A 102 -14.62 -11.47 -5.72
N THR A 103 -13.83 -12.51 -6.01
CA THR A 103 -12.84 -13.03 -5.04
C THR A 103 -11.79 -11.97 -4.67
N THR A 104 -11.30 -11.23 -5.66
CA THR A 104 -10.27 -10.18 -5.46
C THR A 104 -10.74 -9.09 -4.49
N VAL A 105 -11.99 -8.64 -4.62
CA VAL A 105 -12.56 -7.61 -3.73
C VAL A 105 -12.80 -8.15 -2.32
N LEU A 106 -13.23 -9.41 -2.18
CA LEU A 106 -13.36 -10.05 -0.87
C LEU A 106 -12.00 -10.24 -0.18
N ASP A 107 -10.95 -10.54 -0.95
CA ASP A 107 -9.58 -10.62 -0.43
C ASP A 107 -9.07 -9.25 0.04
N MET A 108 -9.36 -8.17 -0.69
CA MET A 108 -9.09 -6.80 -0.24
C MET A 108 -9.82 -6.47 1.07
N GLN A 109 -11.11 -6.82 1.19
CA GLN A 109 -11.89 -6.61 2.41
C GLN A 109 -11.33 -7.42 3.59
N THR A 110 -10.88 -8.65 3.32
CA THR A 110 -10.21 -9.50 4.31
C THR A 110 -8.91 -8.87 4.77
N ALA A 111 -8.07 -8.39 3.85
CA ALA A 111 -6.82 -7.70 4.17
C ALA A 111 -7.05 -6.42 4.99
N TYR A 112 -8.07 -5.62 4.65
CA TYR A 112 -8.46 -4.46 5.44
C TYR A 112 -8.87 -4.85 6.86
N THR A 113 -9.70 -5.90 7.00
CA THR A 113 -10.18 -6.40 8.29
C THR A 113 -9.03 -6.92 9.14
N ASP A 114 -8.09 -7.65 8.54
CA ASP A 114 -6.86 -8.11 9.18
C ASP A 114 -6.02 -6.92 9.68
N ALA A 115 -5.66 -5.99 8.79
CA ALA A 115 -4.82 -4.84 9.13
C ALA A 115 -5.45 -3.93 10.19
N SER A 116 -6.75 -3.61 10.06
CA SER A 116 -7.47 -2.77 11.02
C SER A 116 -7.83 -3.48 12.34
N GLY A 117 -7.84 -4.81 12.34
CA GLY A 117 -8.15 -5.66 13.49
C GLY A 117 -6.93 -6.04 14.36
N ARG A 118 -5.70 -5.74 13.93
CA ARG A 118 -4.50 -5.99 14.74
C ARG A 118 -4.60 -5.29 16.11
N THR A 119 -4.16 -5.97 17.16
CA THR A 119 -4.22 -5.50 18.55
C THR A 119 -2.82 -5.24 19.10
N LEU A 120 -2.74 -4.62 20.29
CA LEU A 120 -1.49 -4.29 21.00
C LEU A 120 -0.54 -3.41 20.17
N PRO A 121 -0.96 -2.18 19.80
CA PRO A 121 -0.11 -1.28 19.02
C PRO A 121 1.16 -0.90 19.78
N ASN A 122 2.29 -0.84 19.07
CA ASN A 122 3.53 -0.27 19.58
C ASN A 122 3.38 1.24 19.83
N PHE A 123 2.58 1.90 18.99
CA PHE A 123 2.35 3.34 19.05
C PHE A 123 0.86 3.65 19.01
N LEU A 124 0.36 4.38 20.03
CA LEU A 124 -1.02 4.83 20.12
C LEU A 124 -1.09 6.35 20.01
N ASN A 125 -1.87 6.86 19.06
CA ASN A 125 -2.13 8.28 18.81
C ASN A 125 -0.84 9.12 18.66
N LEU A 126 0.19 8.56 18.02
CA LEU A 126 1.48 9.24 17.81
C LEU A 126 1.27 10.61 17.17
N GLY A 127 1.86 11.64 17.77
CA GLY A 127 1.77 13.02 17.27
C GLY A 127 0.35 13.57 17.21
N THR A 128 -0.60 13.00 17.95
CA THR A 128 -2.03 13.37 17.91
C THR A 128 -2.61 13.34 16.49
N GLY A 129 -2.07 12.47 15.63
CA GLY A 129 -2.44 12.37 14.22
C GLY A 129 -1.52 13.11 13.26
N GLU A 130 -0.64 14.01 13.71
CA GLU A 130 0.36 14.65 12.83
C GLU A 130 1.68 13.88 12.84
N ILE A 131 2.03 13.29 11.70
CA ILE A 131 3.24 12.46 11.54
C ILE A 131 4.31 13.08 10.62
N GLY A 132 4.06 14.27 10.08
CA GLY A 132 5.06 15.00 9.32
C GLY A 132 6.31 15.29 10.17
N GLY A 133 7.48 15.18 9.55
CA GLY A 133 8.78 15.40 10.18
C GLY A 133 9.24 14.26 11.10
N ARG A 134 8.44 13.20 11.25
CA ARG A 134 8.78 12.05 12.10
C ARG A 134 9.54 10.98 11.33
N ILE A 135 10.32 10.22 12.09
CA ILE A 135 10.89 8.93 11.67
C ILE A 135 10.05 7.84 12.35
N LEU A 136 9.49 6.95 11.54
CA LEU A 136 8.64 5.83 11.94
C LEU A 136 9.47 4.54 11.86
N THR A 137 9.75 3.96 13.02
CA THR A 137 10.38 2.64 13.14
C THR A 137 9.35 1.53 12.90
N PRO A 138 9.77 0.28 12.59
CA PRO A 138 8.86 -0.83 12.34
C PRO A 138 7.88 -1.03 13.50
N GLY A 139 6.63 -1.38 13.19
CA GLY A 139 5.61 -1.56 14.22
C GLY A 139 4.17 -1.40 13.78
N LEU A 140 3.29 -1.70 14.74
CA LEU A 140 1.86 -1.43 14.65
C LEU A 140 1.56 -0.06 15.25
N TYR A 141 1.00 0.82 14.43
CA TYR A 141 0.58 2.16 14.80
C TYR A 141 -0.95 2.25 14.77
N LYS A 142 -1.53 2.94 15.76
CA LYS A 142 -2.97 3.12 15.86
C LYS A 142 -3.33 4.56 16.17
N TRP A 143 -4.26 5.11 15.40
CA TRP A 143 -4.93 6.37 15.68
C TRP A 143 -6.44 6.17 15.77
N THR A 144 -7.05 6.71 16.82
CA THR A 144 -8.51 6.80 16.95
C THR A 144 -9.07 8.03 16.22
N SER A 145 -8.19 8.85 15.63
CA SER A 145 -8.48 10.05 14.85
C SER A 145 -8.06 9.87 13.38
N GLY A 146 -8.17 10.96 12.60
CA GLY A 146 -7.46 11.08 11.33
C GLY A 146 -5.95 11.30 11.54
N VAL A 147 -5.20 11.12 10.45
CA VAL A 147 -3.76 11.35 10.35
C VAL A 147 -3.46 12.37 9.26
N THR A 148 -2.56 13.29 9.56
CA THR A 148 -2.05 14.33 8.65
C THR A 148 -0.53 14.21 8.49
N VAL A 149 -0.08 14.45 7.27
CA VAL A 149 1.34 14.54 6.88
C VAL A 149 1.57 15.96 6.33
N SER A 150 1.80 16.92 7.23
CA SER A 150 2.01 18.34 6.89
C SER A 150 3.42 18.63 6.38
N SER A 151 4.38 17.78 6.72
CA SER A 151 5.77 17.76 6.24
C SER A 151 6.18 16.33 5.89
N SER A 152 7.27 16.13 5.13
CA SER A 152 7.73 14.79 4.75
C SER A 152 7.96 13.89 5.97
N THR A 153 7.66 12.61 5.84
CA THR A 153 7.78 11.62 6.93
C THR A 153 8.69 10.48 6.47
N THR A 154 9.42 9.86 7.40
CA THR A 154 10.42 8.83 7.07
C THR A 154 10.04 7.49 7.68
N PHE A 155 10.11 6.42 6.91
CA PHE A 155 10.08 5.04 7.39
C PHE A 155 11.51 4.51 7.42
N SER A 156 11.95 4.04 8.58
CA SER A 156 13.34 3.61 8.79
C SER A 156 13.35 2.22 9.39
N GLY A 157 13.82 1.25 8.61
CA GLY A 157 13.97 -0.15 9.02
C GLY A 157 14.65 -0.94 7.91
N ASN A 158 14.92 -2.22 8.17
CA ASN A 158 15.51 -3.12 7.18
C ASN A 158 14.46 -3.58 6.14
N SER A 159 14.89 -4.40 5.18
CA SER A 159 14.04 -4.87 4.08
C SER A 159 12.98 -5.91 4.48
N SER A 160 13.12 -6.56 5.63
CA SER A 160 12.14 -7.53 6.14
C SER A 160 11.20 -6.95 7.18
N ASP A 161 11.50 -5.76 7.71
CA ASP A 161 10.69 -5.04 8.68
C ASP A 161 9.34 -4.61 8.10
N THR A 162 8.34 -4.45 8.98
CA THR A 162 6.95 -4.16 8.59
C THR A 162 6.32 -3.02 9.38
N TRP A 163 5.36 -2.35 8.73
CA TRP A 163 4.57 -1.28 9.32
C TRP A 163 3.09 -1.49 9.01
N ILE A 164 2.24 -1.41 10.03
CA ILE A 164 0.79 -1.36 9.86
C ILE A 164 0.29 -0.10 10.57
N LEU A 165 -0.35 0.78 9.80
CA LEU A 165 -0.92 2.04 10.27
C LEU A 165 -2.44 1.93 10.26
N GLN A 166 -3.04 1.84 11.44
CA GLN A 166 -4.49 1.82 11.63
C GLN A 166 -5.00 3.25 11.86
N ILE A 167 -5.80 3.76 10.93
CA ILE A 167 -6.30 5.14 10.96
C ILE A 167 -7.83 5.11 10.98
N ALA A 168 -8.43 5.46 12.13
CA ALA A 168 -9.89 5.46 12.29
C ALA A 168 -10.58 6.63 11.56
N GLY A 169 -9.86 7.72 11.28
CA GLY A 169 -10.33 8.86 10.50
C GLY A 169 -9.79 8.89 9.08
N THR A 170 -9.61 10.09 8.54
CA THR A 170 -9.02 10.34 7.21
C THR A 170 -7.49 10.25 7.26
N LEU A 171 -6.87 10.03 6.09
CA LEU A 171 -5.44 10.24 5.87
C LEU A 171 -5.27 11.40 4.88
N THR A 172 -4.60 12.46 5.30
CA THR A 172 -4.33 13.63 4.45
C THR A 172 -2.85 13.92 4.39
N MET A 173 -2.28 13.98 3.19
CA MET A 173 -0.91 14.41 2.97
C MET A 173 -0.91 15.74 2.22
N ALA A 174 -0.21 16.73 2.77
CA ALA A 174 -0.06 18.03 2.11
C ALA A 174 0.65 17.88 0.75
N SER A 175 0.53 18.89 -0.11
CA SER A 175 1.22 18.94 -1.40
C SER A 175 2.75 19.02 -1.24
N ALA A 176 3.46 18.52 -2.25
CA ALA A 176 4.92 18.52 -2.35
C ALA A 176 5.62 17.91 -1.13
N LYS A 177 5.04 16.84 -0.57
CA LYS A 177 5.62 16.06 0.53
C LYS A 177 6.06 14.68 0.04
N THR A 178 6.89 14.02 0.83
CA THR A 178 7.48 12.73 0.48
C THR A 178 7.36 11.79 1.68
N VAL A 179 6.91 10.56 1.43
CA VAL A 179 7.17 9.44 2.33
C VAL A 179 8.54 8.88 1.93
N ILE A 180 9.51 8.98 2.83
CA ILE A 180 10.91 8.64 2.58
C ILE A 180 11.18 7.26 3.16
N LEU A 181 11.79 6.35 2.40
CA LEU A 181 12.23 5.04 2.89
C LEU A 181 13.74 5.07 3.14
N THR A 182 14.17 4.54 4.29
CA THR A 182 15.57 4.47 4.70
C THR A 182 15.87 3.11 5.35
N GLY A 183 17.16 2.74 5.40
CA GLY A 183 17.60 1.50 6.06
C GLY A 183 17.33 0.21 5.29
N GLY A 184 16.69 0.29 4.11
CA GLY A 184 16.26 -0.86 3.32
C GLY A 184 14.76 -1.13 3.37
N ALA A 185 13.99 -0.32 4.11
CA ALA A 185 12.54 -0.40 4.15
C ALA A 185 11.93 -0.45 2.74
N THR A 186 10.95 -1.33 2.54
CA THR A 186 10.31 -1.54 1.24
C THR A 186 8.85 -1.10 1.26
N PRO A 187 8.30 -0.62 0.13
CA PRO A 187 6.91 -0.16 0.09
C PRO A 187 5.93 -1.32 0.31
N ALA A 188 6.27 -2.54 -0.13
CA ALA A 188 5.44 -3.72 0.04
C ALA A 188 5.12 -4.04 1.51
N ASN A 189 6.00 -3.65 2.43
CA ASN A 189 5.88 -3.94 3.86
C ASN A 189 5.18 -2.83 4.66
N ILE A 190 4.71 -1.76 4.00
CA ILE A 190 4.03 -0.64 4.65
C ILE A 190 2.54 -0.69 4.29
N ILE A 191 1.70 -0.97 5.29
CA ILE A 191 0.25 -1.04 5.14
C ILE A 191 -0.41 0.16 5.80
N TRP A 192 -1.21 0.89 5.04
CA TRP A 192 -2.06 1.97 5.51
C TRP A 192 -3.53 1.51 5.50
N ALA A 193 -4.07 1.15 6.66
CA ALA A 193 -5.47 0.76 6.81
C ALA A 193 -6.30 1.99 7.28
N VAL A 194 -7.06 2.57 6.35
CA VAL A 194 -7.74 3.87 6.56
C VAL A 194 -9.26 3.70 6.50
N ALA A 195 -9.94 4.03 7.60
CA ALA A 195 -11.40 3.92 7.68
C ALA A 195 -12.11 5.10 7.00
N GLY A 196 -11.53 6.30 7.06
CA GLY A 196 -11.99 7.48 6.33
C GLY A 196 -11.43 7.56 4.91
N GLY A 197 -11.59 8.73 4.29
CA GLY A 197 -11.03 9.02 2.97
C GLY A 197 -9.52 9.27 3.01
N VAL A 198 -8.85 8.96 1.90
CA VAL A 198 -7.42 9.23 1.70
C VAL A 198 -7.27 10.32 0.64
N THR A 199 -6.51 11.38 0.96
CA THR A 199 -6.14 12.43 0.01
C THR A 199 -4.64 12.66 0.04
N ILE A 200 -3.98 12.41 -1.09
CA ILE A 200 -2.56 12.71 -1.27
C ILE A 200 -2.45 13.98 -2.12
N GLY A 201 -1.90 15.03 -1.52
CA GLY A 201 -1.77 16.36 -2.11
C GLY A 201 -0.91 16.38 -3.38
N THR A 202 -1.09 17.40 -4.20
CA THR A 202 -0.42 17.56 -5.50
C THR A 202 1.10 17.39 -5.39
N THR A 203 1.71 16.80 -6.43
CA THR A 203 3.16 16.64 -6.57
C THR A 203 3.86 15.94 -5.40
N SER A 204 3.12 15.20 -4.57
CA SER A 204 3.68 14.41 -3.48
C SER A 204 4.15 13.04 -3.95
N HIS A 205 5.03 12.43 -3.17
CA HIS A 205 5.49 11.06 -3.36
C HIS A 205 5.07 10.20 -2.18
N PHE A 206 4.39 9.09 -2.46
CA PHE A 206 3.80 8.19 -1.46
C PHE A 206 4.36 6.78 -1.57
N GLU A 207 4.48 6.12 -0.42
CA GLU A 207 5.07 4.78 -0.30
C GLU A 207 4.12 3.87 0.48
N GLY A 208 3.80 2.70 -0.08
CA GLY A 208 3.06 1.65 0.62
C GLY A 208 1.73 1.22 0.00
N VAL A 209 1.09 0.25 0.62
CA VAL A 209 -0.22 -0.28 0.24
C VAL A 209 -1.30 0.41 1.06
N ILE A 210 -2.21 1.11 0.38
CA ILE A 210 -3.38 1.72 0.99
C ILE A 210 -4.55 0.74 0.89
N LEU A 211 -5.06 0.32 2.04
CA LEU A 211 -6.33 -0.40 2.22
C LEU A 211 -7.37 0.62 2.73
N GLY A 212 -8.10 1.24 1.81
CA GLY A 212 -9.11 2.25 2.10
C GLY A 212 -10.51 1.64 2.26
N LYS A 213 -11.19 1.90 3.37
CA LYS A 213 -12.61 1.57 3.53
C LYS A 213 -13.51 2.49 2.70
N THR A 214 -13.03 3.69 2.38
CA THR A 214 -13.72 4.64 1.49
C THR A 214 -12.82 5.02 0.32
N GLY A 215 -12.90 6.27 -0.15
CA GLY A 215 -12.24 6.70 -1.38
C GLY A 215 -10.77 7.04 -1.19
N ILE A 216 -9.97 6.81 -2.23
CA ILE A 216 -8.57 7.23 -2.33
C ILE A 216 -8.44 8.25 -3.46
N THR A 217 -7.91 9.43 -3.17
CA THR A 217 -7.65 10.48 -4.16
C THR A 217 -6.16 10.78 -4.23
N LEU A 218 -5.56 10.55 -5.41
CA LEU A 218 -4.21 10.98 -5.75
C LEU A 218 -4.31 12.23 -6.61
N GLN A 219 -4.00 13.39 -6.03
CA GLN A 219 -4.12 14.67 -6.72
C GLN A 219 -3.04 14.85 -7.80
N THR A 220 -3.11 15.98 -8.50
CA THR A 220 -2.30 16.29 -9.67
C THR A 220 -0.81 16.01 -9.46
N GLY A 221 -0.25 15.11 -10.25
CA GLY A 221 1.19 14.83 -10.28
C GLY A 221 1.72 14.02 -9.10
N VAL A 222 0.84 13.37 -8.32
CA VAL A 222 1.28 12.43 -7.28
C VAL A 222 2.02 11.25 -7.92
N SER A 223 3.12 10.82 -7.29
CA SER A 223 3.78 9.56 -7.56
C SER A 223 3.62 8.61 -6.39
N MET A 224 3.46 7.31 -6.67
CA MET A 224 3.26 6.28 -5.66
C MET A 224 3.96 5.00 -6.05
N ASN A 225 4.80 4.49 -5.15
CA ASN A 225 5.26 3.10 -5.18
C ASN A 225 4.41 2.32 -4.17
N GLY A 226 3.47 1.53 -4.66
CA GLY A 226 2.43 1.00 -3.80
C GLY A 226 1.20 0.46 -4.50
N ARG A 227 0.13 0.29 -3.73
CA ARG A 227 -1.19 -0.10 -4.22
C ARG A 227 -2.28 0.79 -3.64
N ALA A 228 -3.26 1.16 -4.45
CA ALA A 228 -4.47 1.87 -4.03
C ALA A 228 -5.67 0.92 -4.07
N LEU A 229 -6.01 0.34 -2.93
CA LEU A 229 -7.08 -0.67 -2.80
C LEU A 229 -8.23 -0.07 -1.99
N ALA A 230 -9.32 0.34 -2.66
CA ALA A 230 -10.43 1.07 -2.07
C ALA A 230 -11.75 0.27 -2.12
N GLN A 231 -12.47 0.22 -1.01
CA GLN A 231 -13.81 -0.38 -0.97
C GLN A 231 -14.90 0.52 -1.59
N THR A 232 -14.55 1.74 -2.02
CA THR A 232 -15.42 2.57 -2.87
C THR A 232 -14.70 2.96 -4.15
N LEU A 233 -14.10 4.15 -4.23
CA LEU A 233 -13.53 4.71 -5.45
C LEU A 233 -12.04 5.02 -5.34
N VAL A 234 -11.37 5.04 -6.50
CA VAL A 234 -10.04 5.63 -6.65
C VAL A 234 -10.10 6.74 -7.68
N ALA A 235 -9.66 7.94 -7.33
CA ALA A 235 -9.60 9.10 -8.21
C ALA A 235 -8.16 9.54 -8.43
N LEU A 236 -7.75 9.66 -9.69
CA LEU A 236 -6.40 10.03 -10.10
C LEU A 236 -6.39 11.34 -10.87
N GLN A 237 -5.34 12.14 -10.71
CA GLN A 237 -5.09 13.31 -11.52
C GLN A 237 -3.64 13.30 -11.96
N LYS A 238 -3.37 13.01 -13.24
CA LYS A 238 -1.99 12.94 -13.78
C LYS A 238 -1.02 12.18 -12.86
N ALA A 239 -1.48 11.08 -12.26
CA ALA A 239 -0.75 10.40 -11.21
C ALA A 239 0.12 9.28 -11.79
N THR A 240 1.25 9.00 -11.15
CA THR A 240 2.10 7.84 -11.45
C THR A 240 1.95 6.82 -10.33
N VAL A 241 1.55 5.59 -10.65
CA VAL A 241 1.38 4.52 -9.65
C VAL A 241 2.08 3.26 -10.13
N VAL A 242 3.04 2.78 -9.35
CA VAL A 242 3.84 1.59 -9.66
C VAL A 242 3.64 0.57 -8.55
N ALA A 243 3.17 -0.63 -8.90
CA ALA A 243 3.12 -1.74 -7.96
C ALA A 243 4.50 -1.99 -7.33
N PRO A 244 4.59 -2.26 -6.01
CA PRO A 244 5.85 -2.64 -5.40
C PRO A 244 6.33 -3.97 -5.97
N SER A 245 7.65 -4.06 -6.16
CA SER A 245 8.39 -5.27 -6.56
C SER A 245 8.35 -6.34 -5.50
#